data_AF-A0A831JXQ7-F1
#
_entry.id   AF-A0A831JXQ7-F1
#
_cell.length_a   1.000
_cell.length_b   1.000
_cell.length_c   1.000
_cell.angle_alpha   90.00
_cell.angle_beta   90.00
_cell.angle_gamma   90.00
#
_symmetry.space_group_name_H-M   'P 1'
#
loop_
_entity.id
_entity.type
_entity.pdbx_description
1 polymer ?
#
loop_
_entity_poly.entity_id
_entity_poly.type
_entity_poly.pdbx_seq_one_letter_code
_entity_poly.pdbx_strand_id
1 'polypeptide(L)'
;MISVDNSKENYIFKVMMKKFLSILYILIAITAVTHAERSVTGFNDMKQYREIGDYRLWTFIAKDSTIGTLTSTVKEQVSINDVDGYAIEQHLKLNFAKISTNLNFDITNRHFVADNGMYLGDNMKLTINDQTAEINLKRNKNRLQGFITRNGAKIEQNIELGNIKFAFESNYIDQLELLLASLDLTVGTQIDDTIFMTQSLIKAQIYGVVDDFRNIRLYNEVFDSAFVIEFTYPTMMTAFFTPDKRLAKLIIPSQELKIYQDAVANPLKRKLAAQKAAEQSKAKPTQLGAKKSLSKLFVVFFLYTAIGILVTLFLKKSWYKQSMSYVVFAIGGCLYLVIPITQIPLQEYLFTEYFVPHVLDAGESALLWGILPAITAGIIQEVLKCLGIVLLFNFLATKKKMYIVRGAIIGFGFGLVEAAYLASGTPTSLLFGVNLVERIFLLIFHIAAGAFIAYALKDGLKKLVPYILLTICINSIFRYLPIFAQNKTLTPELLGILLALISVSMLTLTVFLTKQKN
;
A
#
# COMPACT_ATOMS: atom_id res chain seq x y z
N MET A 1 4.16 -44.79 -43.64
CA MET A 1 4.55 -43.42 -43.22
C MET A 1 3.28 -42.57 -43.16
N ILE A 2 2.73 -42.32 -41.97
CA ILE A 2 1.62 -41.38 -41.80
C ILE A 2 2.26 -40.03 -41.49
N SER A 3 2.30 -39.12 -42.45
CA SER A 3 2.68 -37.73 -42.19
C SER A 3 1.54 -37.08 -41.43
N VAL A 4 1.68 -36.97 -40.11
CA VAL A 4 0.80 -36.12 -39.30
C VAL A 4 1.03 -34.69 -39.77
N ASP A 5 -0.04 -34.06 -40.25
CA ASP A 5 -0.05 -32.71 -40.80
C ASP A 5 0.27 -31.67 -39.70
N ASN A 6 1.57 -31.45 -39.48
CA ASN A 6 2.11 -30.48 -38.52
C ASN A 6 1.64 -29.03 -38.77
N SER A 7 1.08 -28.73 -39.95
CA SER A 7 0.60 -27.38 -40.28
C SER A 7 -0.70 -27.04 -39.53
N LYS A 8 -1.62 -28.01 -39.38
CA LYS A 8 -2.88 -27.85 -38.64
C LYS A 8 -2.65 -27.75 -37.14
N GLU A 9 -1.77 -28.57 -36.57
CA GLU A 9 -1.44 -28.48 -35.15
C GLU A 9 -0.77 -27.13 -34.79
N ASN A 10 0.14 -26.64 -35.64
CA ASN A 10 0.77 -25.32 -35.47
C ASN A 10 -0.23 -24.16 -35.59
N TYR A 11 -1.20 -24.24 -36.50
CA TYR A 11 -2.23 -23.21 -36.65
C TYR A 11 -3.16 -23.17 -35.42
N ILE A 12 -3.63 -24.34 -34.97
CA ILE A 12 -4.48 -24.45 -33.77
C ILE A 12 -3.74 -23.92 -32.54
N PHE A 13 -2.46 -24.28 -32.36
CA PHE A 13 -1.64 -23.79 -31.26
C PHE A 13 -1.49 -22.25 -31.29
N LYS A 14 -1.20 -21.64 -32.45
CA LYS A 14 -1.11 -20.18 -32.60
C LYS A 14 -2.41 -19.46 -32.23
N VAL A 15 -3.55 -19.96 -32.69
CA VAL A 15 -4.86 -19.35 -32.39
C VAL A 15 -5.19 -19.46 -30.90
N MET A 16 -4.88 -20.60 -30.27
CA MET A 16 -5.12 -20.81 -28.83
C MET A 16 -4.20 -19.95 -27.95
N MET A 17 -2.92 -19.85 -28.33
CA MET A 17 -1.96 -18.99 -27.65
C MET A 17 -2.35 -17.51 -27.75
N LYS A 18 -2.84 -17.06 -28.90
CA LYS A 18 -3.35 -15.68 -29.07
C LYS A 18 -4.55 -15.41 -28.15
N LYS A 19 -5.52 -16.32 -28.06
CA LYS A 19 -6.67 -16.19 -27.15
C LYS A 19 -6.26 -16.14 -25.68
N PHE A 20 -5.32 -17.00 -25.28
CA PHE A 20 -4.79 -17.02 -23.92
C PHE A 20 -4.10 -15.70 -23.56
N LEU A 21 -3.23 -15.20 -24.45
CA LEU A 21 -2.55 -13.91 -24.27
C LEU A 21 -3.54 -12.74 -24.19
N SER A 22 -4.63 -12.75 -24.96
CA SER A 22 -5.68 -11.72 -24.87
C SER A 22 -6.41 -11.75 -23.52
N ILE A 23 -6.76 -12.93 -23.01
CA ILE A 23 -7.39 -13.06 -21.68
C ILE A 23 -6.42 -12.60 -20.59
N LEU A 24 -5.15 -13.02 -20.68
CA LEU A 24 -4.10 -12.60 -19.74
C LEU A 24 -3.93 -11.08 -19.73
N TYR A 25 -3.92 -10.45 -20.91
CA TYR A 25 -3.82 -9.00 -21.04
C TYR A 25 -5.02 -8.28 -20.40
N ILE A 26 -6.25 -8.79 -20.60
CA ILE A 26 -7.45 -8.22 -19.98
C ILE A 26 -7.38 -8.34 -18.45
N LEU A 27 -6.98 -9.49 -17.93
CA LEU A 27 -6.81 -9.68 -16.47
C LEU A 27 -5.74 -8.71 -15.92
N ILE A 28 -4.59 -8.59 -16.58
CA ILE A 28 -3.54 -7.62 -16.19
C ILE A 28 -4.10 -6.19 -16.18
N ALA A 29 -4.82 -5.79 -17.22
CA ALA A 29 -5.40 -4.45 -17.33
C ALA A 29 -6.42 -4.17 -16.22
N ILE A 30 -7.30 -5.12 -15.89
CA ILE A 30 -8.28 -4.96 -14.81
C ILE A 30 -7.59 -4.90 -13.44
N THR A 31 -6.59 -5.75 -13.21
CA THR A 31 -5.80 -5.74 -11.96
C THR A 31 -5.08 -4.40 -11.78
N ALA A 32 -4.54 -3.84 -12.87
CA ALA A 32 -3.92 -2.51 -12.87
C ALA A 32 -4.91 -1.38 -12.52
N VAL A 33 -6.18 -1.48 -12.93
CA VAL A 33 -7.21 -0.48 -12.59
C VAL A 33 -7.60 -0.54 -11.11
N THR A 34 -7.69 -1.75 -10.52
CA THR A 34 -7.90 -1.92 -9.07
C THR A 34 -6.74 -1.38 -8.21
N HIS A 35 -5.58 -1.06 -8.79
CA HIS A 35 -4.45 -0.45 -8.08
C HIS A 35 -4.51 1.08 -7.97
N ALA A 36 -5.43 1.76 -8.66
CA ALA A 36 -5.53 3.21 -8.58
C ALA A 36 -5.80 3.73 -7.15
N GLU A 37 -6.34 2.89 -6.27
CA GLU A 37 -6.57 3.18 -4.84
C GLU A 37 -5.27 3.29 -3.99
N ARG A 38 -4.10 2.93 -4.53
CA ARG A 38 -2.79 2.99 -3.84
C ARG A 38 -1.84 4.04 -4.43
N SER A 39 -2.39 5.12 -4.97
CA SER A 39 -1.63 6.24 -5.52
C SER A 39 -2.22 7.58 -5.10
N VAL A 40 -1.36 8.55 -4.83
CA VAL A 40 -1.72 9.95 -4.55
C VAL A 40 -0.99 10.84 -5.53
N THR A 41 -1.72 11.77 -6.14
CA THR A 41 -1.12 12.77 -7.02
C THR A 41 -0.71 14.01 -6.23
N GLY A 42 0.43 14.60 -6.58
CA GLY A 42 0.89 15.86 -6.02
C GLY A 42 -0.13 16.99 -6.26
N PHE A 43 -0.18 17.99 -5.36
CA PHE A 43 -0.94 19.21 -5.66
C PHE A 43 -0.17 20.08 -6.67
N ASN A 44 -0.90 20.82 -7.50
CA ASN A 44 -0.32 21.85 -8.38
C ASN A 44 -0.58 23.27 -7.88
N ASP A 45 -1.56 23.43 -7.01
CA ASP A 45 -1.95 24.68 -6.36
C ASP A 45 -2.19 24.41 -4.87
N MET A 46 -1.60 25.22 -4.01
CA MET A 46 -1.74 25.18 -2.55
C MET A 46 -3.21 25.14 -2.12
N LYS A 47 -4.13 25.80 -2.83
CA LYS A 47 -5.58 25.75 -2.51
C LYS A 47 -6.17 24.34 -2.60
N GLN A 48 -5.57 23.43 -3.37
CA GLN A 48 -5.97 22.03 -3.44
C GLN A 48 -5.54 21.22 -2.20
N TYR A 49 -4.58 21.75 -1.43
CA TYR A 49 -3.97 21.10 -0.27
C TYR A 49 -4.39 21.79 1.05
N ARG A 50 -4.22 23.12 1.13
CA ARG A 50 -4.61 23.97 2.26
C ARG A 50 -5.21 25.30 1.77
N GLU A 51 -6.44 25.58 2.16
CA GLU A 51 -7.08 26.88 1.95
C GLU A 51 -6.71 27.88 3.05
N ILE A 52 -6.92 29.18 2.81
CA ILE A 52 -6.81 30.21 3.84
C ILE A 52 -7.75 29.84 5.02
N GLY A 53 -7.23 29.91 6.23
CA GLY A 53 -7.90 29.47 7.44
C GLY A 53 -7.67 28.01 7.82
N ASP A 54 -7.02 27.19 6.97
CA ASP A 54 -6.70 25.79 7.32
C ASP A 54 -5.73 25.75 8.50
N TYR A 55 -6.21 25.22 9.62
CA TYR A 55 -5.48 25.07 10.87
C TYR A 55 -5.14 23.60 11.12
N ARG A 56 -3.91 23.37 11.58
CA ARG A 56 -3.41 22.07 11.98
C ARG A 56 -2.70 22.15 13.33
N LEU A 57 -2.90 21.10 14.12
CA LEU A 57 -2.22 20.89 15.39
C LEU A 57 -1.48 19.57 15.34
N TRP A 58 -0.19 19.60 15.67
CA TRP A 58 0.59 18.40 15.95
C TRP A 58 1.04 18.38 17.40
N THR A 59 1.04 17.20 17.99
CA THR A 59 1.48 16.95 19.35
C THR A 59 2.73 16.07 19.35
N PHE A 60 3.72 16.48 20.13
CA PHE A 60 5.02 15.84 20.24
C PHE A 60 5.08 15.03 21.53
N ILE A 61 5.41 13.76 21.42
CA ILE A 61 5.51 12.80 22.52
C ILE A 61 6.89 12.16 22.49
N ALA A 62 7.64 12.30 23.58
CA ALA A 62 8.94 11.66 23.77
C ALA A 62 8.94 10.91 25.11
N LYS A 63 9.51 9.70 25.17
CA LYS A 63 9.49 8.85 26.38
C LYS A 63 8.10 8.75 27.03
N ASP A 64 7.09 8.59 26.18
CA ASP A 64 5.67 8.51 26.54
C ASP A 64 5.12 9.74 27.30
N SER A 65 5.83 10.87 27.25
CA SER A 65 5.40 12.15 27.81
C SER A 65 5.15 13.18 26.70
N THR A 66 4.04 13.91 26.78
CA THR A 66 3.75 15.01 25.85
C THR A 66 4.68 16.20 26.13
N ILE A 67 5.64 16.42 25.23
CA ILE A 67 6.65 17.48 25.35
C ILE A 67 6.20 18.81 24.75
N GLY A 68 5.19 18.82 23.87
CA GLY A 68 4.71 20.08 23.30
C GLY A 68 3.91 19.94 22.01
N THR A 69 3.75 21.06 21.30
CA THR A 69 2.89 21.15 20.12
C THR A 69 3.47 22.05 19.03
N LEU A 70 3.04 21.81 17.79
CA LEU A 70 3.16 22.70 16.65
C LEU A 70 1.76 23.08 16.19
N THR A 71 1.46 24.38 16.12
CA THR A 71 0.29 24.87 15.39
C THR A 71 0.73 25.42 14.04
N SER A 72 -0.08 25.24 12.99
CA SER A 72 0.18 25.78 11.65
C SER A 72 -1.12 26.25 11.02
N THR A 73 -1.20 27.52 10.63
CA THR A 73 -2.39 28.14 10.05
C THR A 73 -2.05 28.88 8.77
N VAL A 74 -2.77 28.60 7.67
CA VAL A 74 -2.67 29.43 6.47
C VAL A 74 -3.42 30.74 6.72
N LYS A 75 -2.73 31.88 6.75
CA LYS A 75 -3.32 33.16 7.16
C LYS A 75 -3.83 34.00 6.02
N GLU A 76 -2.98 34.22 5.02
CA GLU A 76 -3.23 35.18 3.95
C GLU A 76 -2.41 34.84 2.71
N GLN A 77 -2.85 35.40 1.58
CA GLN A 77 -2.01 35.47 0.38
C GLN A 77 -0.97 36.57 0.54
N VAL A 78 0.22 36.32 0.03
CA VAL A 78 1.33 37.28 0.01
C VAL A 78 1.97 37.27 -1.37
N SER A 79 2.64 38.37 -1.73
CA SER A 79 3.50 38.45 -2.89
C SER A 79 4.92 38.78 -2.42
N ILE A 80 5.89 37.92 -2.76
CA ILE A 80 7.30 38.09 -2.39
C ILE A 80 8.12 38.13 -3.66
N ASN A 81 8.69 39.30 -3.96
CA ASN A 81 9.52 39.52 -5.16
C ASN A 81 8.82 39.03 -6.44
N ASP A 82 7.57 39.49 -6.63
CA ASP A 82 6.70 39.17 -7.77
C ASP A 82 6.28 37.69 -7.89
N VAL A 83 6.41 36.93 -6.79
CA VAL A 83 5.88 35.56 -6.70
C VAL A 83 4.76 35.52 -5.69
N ASP A 84 3.56 35.19 -6.16
CA ASP A 84 2.38 35.01 -5.32
C ASP A 84 2.42 33.68 -4.56
N GLY A 85 1.87 33.71 -3.36
CA GLY A 85 1.88 32.58 -2.44
C GLY A 85 1.08 32.83 -1.18
N TYR A 86 1.41 32.09 -0.12
CA TYR A 86 0.73 32.11 1.16
C TYR A 86 1.70 32.30 2.31
N ALA A 87 1.25 33.01 3.34
CA ALA A 87 1.87 33.03 4.64
C ALA A 87 1.24 31.95 5.53
N ILE A 88 2.06 31.03 6.01
CA ILE A 88 1.70 30.00 6.99
C ILE A 88 2.28 30.43 8.33
N GLU A 89 1.41 30.78 9.27
CA GLU A 89 1.82 31.07 10.65
C GLU A 89 1.97 29.78 11.44
N GLN A 90 3.15 29.60 12.02
CA GLN A 90 3.52 28.42 12.79
C GLN A 90 3.93 28.84 14.19
N HIS A 91 3.46 28.09 15.20
CA HIS A 91 3.92 28.24 16.58
C HIS A 91 4.34 26.89 17.13
N LEU A 92 5.64 26.72 17.35
CA LEU A 92 6.22 25.53 17.97
C LEU A 92 6.53 25.82 19.44
N LYS A 93 6.00 25.00 20.34
CA LYS A 93 6.38 24.99 21.75
C LYS A 93 6.79 23.60 22.16
N LEU A 94 8.05 23.42 22.57
CA LEU A 94 8.56 22.14 23.08
C LEU A 94 9.26 22.36 24.42
N ASN A 95 8.90 21.57 25.42
CA ASN A 95 9.50 21.57 26.75
C ASN A 95 10.09 20.19 27.04
N PHE A 96 11.41 20.07 26.91
CA PHE A 96 12.12 18.83 27.15
C PHE A 96 12.45 18.61 28.63
N ALA A 97 12.15 19.56 29.54
CA ALA A 97 12.34 19.37 30.97
C ALA A 97 11.47 18.22 31.49
N LYS A 98 10.34 17.97 30.82
CA LYS A 98 9.45 16.81 31.06
C LYS A 98 10.11 15.45 30.85
N ILE A 99 11.23 15.41 30.13
CA ILE A 99 12.03 14.19 29.90
C ILE A 99 13.48 14.34 30.39
N SER A 100 13.67 15.16 31.44
CA SER A 100 14.95 15.36 32.13
C SER A 100 16.03 16.09 31.32
N THR A 101 15.66 16.93 30.35
CA THR A 101 16.59 17.81 29.62
C THR A 101 16.19 19.27 29.78
N ASN A 102 17.06 20.14 30.29
CA ASN A 102 16.76 21.58 30.45
C ASN A 102 16.84 22.34 29.11
N LEU A 103 15.90 22.05 28.23
CA LEU A 103 15.79 22.67 26.92
C LEU A 103 14.33 23.00 26.59
N ASN A 104 14.05 24.27 26.37
CA ASN A 104 12.73 24.79 26.01
C ASN A 104 12.83 25.54 24.69
N PHE A 105 11.93 25.23 23.76
CA PHE A 105 11.76 25.94 22.50
C PHE A 105 10.41 26.65 22.51
N ASP A 106 10.42 27.94 22.21
CA ASP A 106 9.23 28.71 21.82
C ASP A 106 9.59 29.45 20.53
N ILE A 107 9.05 28.97 19.40
CA ILE A 107 9.38 29.47 18.07
C ILE A 107 8.11 29.91 17.37
N THR A 108 8.08 31.16 16.95
CA THR A 108 7.04 31.68 16.06
C THR A 108 7.63 31.87 14.68
N ASN A 109 6.95 31.40 13.64
CA ASN A 109 7.42 31.52 12.27
C ASN A 109 6.29 31.93 11.34
N ARG A 110 6.57 32.85 10.42
CA ARG A 110 5.77 33.07 9.22
C ARG A 110 6.52 32.45 8.05
N HIS A 111 6.12 31.24 7.71
CA HIS A 111 6.66 30.47 6.60
C HIS A 111 5.97 30.86 5.31
N PHE A 112 6.74 31.26 4.30
CA PHE A 112 6.20 31.72 3.02
C PHE A 112 6.39 30.66 1.94
N VAL A 113 5.31 30.33 1.23
CA VAL A 113 5.29 29.32 0.17
C VAL A 113 4.54 29.84 -1.04
N ALA A 114 5.03 29.57 -2.25
CA ALA A 114 4.36 29.92 -3.49
C ALA A 114 3.13 29.04 -3.72
N ASP A 115 2.29 29.41 -4.70
CA ASP A 115 1.11 28.60 -5.08
C ASP A 115 1.46 27.15 -5.41
N ASN A 116 2.64 26.87 -5.96
CA ASN A 116 3.10 25.51 -6.26
C ASN A 116 3.84 24.82 -5.10
N GLY A 117 3.81 25.39 -3.89
CA GLY A 117 4.47 24.86 -2.70
C GLY A 117 5.95 25.20 -2.57
N MET A 118 6.54 25.93 -3.52
CA MET A 118 7.95 26.34 -3.46
C MET A 118 8.20 27.29 -2.28
N TYR A 119 9.25 27.04 -1.53
CA TYR A 119 9.71 27.87 -0.42
C TYR A 119 10.12 29.27 -0.89
N LEU A 120 9.53 30.29 -0.26
CA LEU A 120 9.75 31.71 -0.51
C LEU A 120 10.45 32.45 0.63
N GLY A 121 10.64 31.82 1.79
CA GLY A 121 11.33 32.44 2.92
C GLY A 121 10.65 32.20 4.26
N ASP A 122 11.23 32.78 5.31
CA ASP A 122 10.74 32.71 6.69
C ASP A 122 10.90 34.08 7.37
N ASN A 123 9.95 34.40 8.24
CA ASN A 123 10.12 35.39 9.29
C ASN A 123 9.91 34.70 10.64
N MET A 124 11.03 34.28 11.24
CA MET A 124 11.08 33.40 12.40
C MET A 124 11.68 34.13 13.59
N LYS A 125 11.05 33.97 14.74
CA LYS A 125 11.60 34.33 16.05
C LYS A 125 11.74 33.05 16.87
N LEU A 126 12.99 32.74 17.22
CA LEU A 126 13.42 31.56 17.94
C LEU A 126 13.79 31.95 19.36
N THR A 127 13.09 31.42 20.35
CA THR A 127 13.50 31.48 21.75
C THR A 127 13.90 30.07 22.20
N ILE A 128 15.18 29.88 22.52
CA ILE A 128 15.70 28.66 23.14
C ILE A 128 16.12 29.01 24.56
N ASN A 129 15.48 28.41 25.56
CA ASN A 129 15.62 28.80 26.96
C ASN A 129 15.38 30.32 27.10
N ASP A 130 16.41 31.09 27.44
CA ASP A 130 16.33 32.55 27.61
C ASP A 130 16.97 33.35 26.46
N GLN A 131 17.46 32.66 25.42
CA GLN A 131 18.11 33.31 24.27
C GLN A 131 17.14 33.44 23.10
N THR A 132 16.98 34.67 22.61
CA THR A 132 16.15 34.97 21.45
C THR A 132 17.00 35.30 20.22
N ALA A 133 16.67 34.70 19.09
CA ALA A 133 17.21 35.03 17.78
C ALA A 133 16.06 35.29 16.78
N GLU A 134 16.36 36.03 15.72
CA GLU A 134 15.44 36.30 14.62
C GLU A 134 16.07 35.86 13.31
N ILE A 135 15.25 35.35 12.39
CA ILE A 135 15.63 35.01 11.03
C ILE A 135 14.58 35.64 10.12
N ASN A 136 15.00 36.53 9.23
CA ASN A 136 14.13 37.12 8.23
C ASN A 136 14.79 36.91 6.87
N LEU A 137 14.29 35.95 6.12
CA LEU A 137 14.82 35.58 4.81
C LEU A 137 13.68 35.58 3.80
N LYS A 138 13.92 36.16 2.62
CA LYS A 138 12.99 36.16 1.49
C LYS A 138 13.71 35.70 0.24
N ARG A 139 13.03 34.89 -0.55
CA ARG A 139 13.55 34.36 -1.81
C ARG A 139 13.44 35.40 -2.89
N ASN A 140 14.56 35.67 -3.55
CA ASN A 140 14.65 36.44 -4.77
C ASN A 140 15.33 35.56 -5.82
N LYS A 141 14.55 35.07 -6.79
CA LYS A 141 15.00 34.11 -7.80
C LYS A 141 15.61 32.87 -7.15
N ASN A 142 16.92 32.64 -7.34
CA ASN A 142 17.68 31.51 -6.82
C ASN A 142 18.43 31.80 -5.51
N ARG A 143 18.14 32.92 -4.83
CA ARG A 143 18.81 33.32 -3.58
C ARG A 143 17.81 33.62 -2.46
N LEU A 144 18.22 33.42 -1.22
CA LEU A 144 17.58 33.95 -0.03
C LEU A 144 18.35 35.16 0.46
N GLN A 145 17.62 36.24 0.71
CA GLN A 145 18.17 37.52 1.15
C GLN A 145 17.44 38.00 2.40
N GLY A 146 18.17 38.66 3.29
CA GLY A 146 17.65 39.22 4.53
C GLY A 146 18.68 39.09 5.65
N PHE A 147 18.27 38.86 6.88
CA PHE A 147 19.19 38.83 8.03
C PHE A 147 18.89 37.71 9.02
N ILE A 148 19.90 37.38 9.81
CA ILE A 148 19.74 36.64 11.07
C ILE A 148 20.26 37.49 12.23
N THR A 149 19.75 37.26 13.44
CA THR A 149 20.28 37.86 14.65
C THR A 149 21.20 36.86 15.36
N ARG A 150 22.46 37.25 15.60
CA ARG A 150 23.42 36.47 16.39
C ARG A 150 24.02 37.37 17.45
N ASN A 151 23.92 36.98 18.72
CA ASN A 151 24.37 37.78 19.86
C ASN A 151 23.79 39.21 19.87
N GLY A 152 22.53 39.38 19.46
CA GLY A 152 21.85 40.68 19.39
C GLY A 152 22.19 41.56 18.17
N ALA A 153 23.16 41.18 17.33
CA ALA A 153 23.49 41.89 16.10
C ALA A 153 22.81 41.27 14.87
N LYS A 154 22.32 42.12 13.96
CA LYS A 154 21.81 41.69 12.65
C LYS A 154 22.97 41.40 11.71
N ILE A 155 22.97 40.21 11.14
CA ILE A 155 23.95 39.74 10.16
C ILE A 155 23.20 39.48 8.87
N GLU A 156 23.48 40.30 7.85
CA GLU A 156 22.92 40.13 6.52
C GLU A 156 23.34 38.78 5.91
N GLN A 157 22.40 38.13 5.24
CA GLN A 157 22.54 36.85 4.58
C GLN A 157 22.19 36.97 3.11
N ASN A 158 22.96 36.28 2.27
CA ASN A 158 22.70 36.20 0.85
C ASN A 158 23.05 34.80 0.31
N ILE A 159 22.16 33.85 0.55
CA ILE A 159 22.40 32.42 0.39
C ILE A 159 21.90 31.96 -0.97
N GLU A 160 22.74 31.28 -1.74
CA GLU A 160 22.32 30.67 -3.00
C GLU A 160 21.56 29.36 -2.75
N LEU A 161 20.31 29.28 -3.20
CA LEU A 161 19.48 28.07 -3.10
C LEU A 161 19.69 27.09 -4.26
N GLY A 162 20.05 27.60 -5.44
CA GLY A 162 20.05 26.78 -6.67
C GLY A 162 18.64 26.27 -6.97
N ASN A 163 18.50 24.96 -7.17
CA ASN A 163 17.22 24.31 -7.54
C ASN A 163 16.37 23.88 -6.34
N ILE A 164 16.76 24.21 -5.10
CA ILE A 164 16.00 23.81 -3.91
C ILE A 164 14.60 24.41 -3.96
N LYS A 165 13.60 23.54 -3.83
CA LYS A 165 12.19 23.92 -3.85
C LYS A 165 11.59 24.01 -2.46
N PHE A 166 12.03 23.19 -1.51
CA PHE A 166 11.39 23.09 -0.20
C PHE A 166 12.36 23.44 0.92
N ALA A 167 11.81 23.98 2.01
CA ALA A 167 12.50 24.05 3.29
C ALA A 167 11.86 23.05 4.25
N PHE A 168 12.67 22.41 5.08
CA PHE A 168 12.20 21.50 6.12
C PHE A 168 13.13 21.55 7.33
N GLU A 169 12.56 21.85 8.48
CA GLU A 169 13.21 21.75 9.79
C GLU A 169 12.69 20.54 10.57
N SER A 170 13.54 19.86 11.32
CA SER A 170 13.18 18.60 12.01
C SER A 170 11.98 18.71 12.96
N ASN A 171 11.70 19.91 13.47
CA ASN A 171 10.56 20.17 14.37
C ASN A 171 9.37 20.85 13.68
N TYR A 172 9.42 21.09 12.37
CA TYR A 172 8.36 21.70 11.57
C TYR A 172 7.73 20.67 10.64
N ILE A 173 6.90 19.81 11.23
CA ILE A 173 6.34 18.64 10.55
C ILE A 173 5.39 19.03 9.40
N ASP A 174 4.80 20.22 9.45
CA ASP A 174 3.95 20.73 8.40
C ASP A 174 4.72 21.07 7.11
N GLN A 175 6.01 21.40 7.21
CA GLN A 175 6.90 21.60 6.07
C GLN A 175 7.21 20.26 5.37
N LEU A 176 7.43 19.19 6.14
CA LEU A 176 7.56 17.84 5.57
C LEU A 176 6.25 17.38 4.91
N GLU A 177 5.11 17.68 5.54
CA GLU A 177 3.80 17.38 4.95
C GLU A 177 3.60 18.11 3.62
N LEU A 178 4.00 19.38 3.52
CA LEU A 178 3.95 20.16 2.28
C LEU A 178 4.78 19.51 1.17
N LEU A 179 6.01 19.09 1.48
CA LEU A 179 6.87 18.36 0.53
C LEU A 179 6.16 17.10 0.06
N LEU A 180 5.70 16.24 0.96
CA LEU A 180 5.01 14.99 0.62
C LEU A 180 3.75 15.21 -0.21
N ALA A 181 2.95 16.23 0.12
CA ALA A 181 1.73 16.58 -0.60
C ALA A 181 1.97 17.09 -2.02
N SER A 182 3.17 17.59 -2.33
CA SER A 182 3.57 18.04 -3.66
C SER A 182 4.04 16.89 -4.58
N LEU A 183 4.30 15.69 -4.03
CA LEU A 183 4.83 14.56 -4.76
C LEU A 183 3.73 13.61 -5.24
N ASP A 184 3.97 12.97 -6.39
CA ASP A 184 3.22 11.80 -6.82
C ASP A 184 3.72 10.55 -6.05
N LEU A 185 2.90 10.05 -5.13
CA LEU A 185 3.26 8.96 -4.23
C LEU A 185 2.57 7.65 -4.64
N THR A 186 3.37 6.59 -4.73
CA THR A 186 2.95 5.20 -4.89
C THR A 186 3.89 4.32 -4.08
N VAL A 187 3.47 3.11 -3.71
CA VAL A 187 4.39 2.16 -3.06
C VAL A 187 5.59 1.88 -3.98
N GLY A 188 6.80 2.07 -3.44
CA GLY A 188 8.07 2.01 -4.15
C GLY A 188 8.56 3.35 -4.73
N THR A 189 7.82 4.46 -4.59
CA THR A 189 8.33 5.78 -4.95
C THR A 189 9.56 6.11 -4.11
N GLN A 190 10.65 6.46 -4.79
CA GLN A 190 11.86 7.00 -4.16
C GLN A 190 11.71 8.53 -4.09
N ILE A 191 11.95 9.07 -2.91
CA ILE A 191 12.06 10.49 -2.65
C ILE A 191 13.56 10.76 -2.56
N ASP A 192 14.08 11.53 -3.50
CA ASP A 192 15.47 11.98 -3.53
C ASP A 192 15.47 13.45 -3.95
N ASP A 193 15.55 14.33 -2.95
CA ASP A 193 15.48 15.78 -3.14
C ASP A 193 16.48 16.48 -2.22
N THR A 194 16.64 17.78 -2.39
CA THR A 194 17.42 18.65 -1.51
C THR A 194 16.51 19.68 -0.87
N ILE A 195 16.59 19.76 0.45
CA ILE A 195 15.86 20.70 1.28
C ILE A 195 16.79 21.78 1.83
N PHE A 196 16.22 22.94 2.14
CA PHE A 196 16.90 23.98 2.90
C PHE A 196 16.49 23.92 4.38
N MET A 197 17.46 23.95 5.28
CA MET A 197 17.24 24.02 6.73
C MET A 197 17.49 25.46 7.19
N THR A 198 16.43 26.24 7.31
CA THR A 198 16.43 27.67 7.66
C THR A 198 17.21 28.02 8.94
N GLN A 199 17.05 27.27 10.04
CA GLN A 199 17.68 27.58 11.33
C GLN A 199 19.20 27.42 11.29
N SER A 200 19.68 26.43 10.54
CA SER A 200 21.11 26.14 10.39
C SER A 200 21.72 26.77 9.13
N LEU A 201 20.90 27.30 8.24
CA LEU A 201 21.27 27.88 6.94
C LEU A 201 22.03 26.91 6.03
N ILE A 202 21.76 25.61 6.16
CA ILE A 202 22.40 24.56 5.36
C ILE A 202 21.43 23.94 4.36
N LYS A 203 22.01 23.27 3.37
CA LYS A 203 21.31 22.39 2.44
C LYS A 203 21.48 20.96 2.92
N ALA A 204 20.41 20.19 2.92
CA ALA A 204 20.45 18.78 3.30
C ALA A 204 19.76 17.94 2.24
N GLN A 205 20.27 16.73 2.02
CA GLN A 205 19.55 15.75 1.23
C GLN A 205 18.39 15.19 2.05
N ILE A 206 17.24 15.02 1.41
CA ILE A 206 16.15 14.21 1.93
C ILE A 206 16.02 12.99 1.04
N TYR A 207 16.17 11.82 1.66
CA TYR A 207 16.05 10.56 0.95
C TYR A 207 15.14 9.62 1.72
N GLY A 208 14.17 9.05 1.02
CA GLY A 208 13.27 8.06 1.57
C GLY A 208 12.58 7.22 0.51
N VAL A 209 11.93 6.16 0.95
CA VAL A 209 11.16 5.24 0.10
C VAL A 209 9.77 5.06 0.68
N VAL A 210 8.76 5.14 -0.17
CA VAL A 210 7.40 4.70 0.18
C VAL A 210 7.42 3.18 0.27
N ASP A 211 7.53 2.64 1.48
CA ASP A 211 7.71 1.21 1.74
C ASP A 211 6.42 0.43 1.55
N ASP A 212 5.31 0.94 2.11
CA ASP A 212 4.05 0.20 2.19
C ASP A 212 2.83 1.14 2.15
N PHE A 213 1.64 0.57 1.93
CA PHE A 213 0.34 1.22 2.11
C PHE A 213 -0.53 0.31 2.99
N ARG A 214 -0.75 0.73 4.23
CA ARG A 214 -1.46 -0.07 5.23
C ARG A 214 -2.33 0.77 6.14
N ASN A 215 -3.29 0.12 6.78
CA ASN A 215 -4.05 0.72 7.86
C ASN A 215 -3.15 0.88 9.09
N ILE A 216 -3.15 2.08 9.65
CA ILE A 216 -2.34 2.41 10.81
C ILE A 216 -3.20 2.99 11.92
N ARG A 217 -2.76 2.75 13.16
CA ARG A 217 -3.33 3.41 14.34
C ARG A 217 -2.70 4.80 14.48
N LEU A 218 -3.53 5.84 14.38
CA LEU A 218 -3.18 7.22 14.70
C LEU A 218 -3.41 7.50 16.19
N TYR A 219 -3.15 8.73 16.61
CA TYR A 219 -3.45 9.19 17.97
C TYR A 219 -4.95 9.15 18.24
N ASN A 220 -5.35 8.84 19.48
CA ASN A 220 -6.75 8.65 19.90
C ASN A 220 -7.52 7.56 19.13
N GLU A 221 -6.85 6.45 18.77
CA GLU A 221 -7.51 5.24 18.25
C GLU A 221 -8.22 5.39 16.90
N VAL A 222 -7.95 6.50 16.19
CA VAL A 222 -8.42 6.69 14.82
C VAL A 222 -7.58 5.82 13.88
N PHE A 223 -8.24 4.98 13.09
CA PHE A 223 -7.61 4.22 12.01
C PHE A 223 -7.71 4.99 10.71
N ASP A 224 -6.60 5.04 10.00
CA ASP A 224 -6.54 5.64 8.67
C ASP A 224 -5.63 4.79 7.78
N SER A 225 -5.91 4.79 6.49
CA SER A 225 -5.01 4.16 5.51
C SER A 225 -3.90 5.16 5.20
N ALA A 226 -2.65 4.72 5.28
CA ALA A 226 -1.52 5.61 5.05
C ALA A 226 -0.39 4.93 4.27
N PHE A 227 0.26 5.73 3.44
CA PHE A 227 1.58 5.44 2.92
C PHE A 227 2.59 5.50 4.06
N VAL A 228 3.34 4.42 4.23
CA VAL A 228 4.46 4.33 5.16
C VAL A 228 5.71 4.71 4.39
N ILE A 229 6.35 5.80 4.79
CA ILE A 229 7.51 6.36 4.10
C ILE A 229 8.68 6.30 5.06
N GLU A 230 9.71 5.54 4.71
CA GLU A 230 10.94 5.43 5.48
C GLU A 230 11.99 6.37 4.90
N PHE A 231 12.35 7.39 5.67
CA PHE A 231 13.45 8.29 5.35
C PHE A 231 14.73 7.79 6.02
N THR A 232 15.85 7.81 5.29
CA THR A 232 17.18 7.55 5.84
C THR A 232 18.00 8.82 6.00
N TYR A 233 17.68 9.88 5.26
CA TYR A 233 18.32 11.20 5.35
C TYR A 233 17.28 12.33 5.44
N PRO A 234 17.56 13.42 6.19
CA PRO A 234 18.79 13.69 6.95
C PRO A 234 18.89 12.91 8.27
N THR A 235 17.78 12.39 8.78
CA THR A 235 17.72 11.49 9.94
C THR A 235 16.79 10.33 9.61
N MET A 236 17.01 9.19 10.25
CA MET A 236 16.06 8.08 10.17
C MET A 236 14.72 8.49 10.78
N MET A 237 13.66 8.43 9.97
CA MET A 237 12.29 8.71 10.40
C MET A 237 11.28 7.95 9.54
N THR A 238 10.15 7.58 10.16
CA THR A 238 9.04 6.90 9.49
C THR A 238 7.84 7.85 9.47
N ALA A 239 7.47 8.30 8.28
CA ALA A 239 6.32 9.16 8.06
C ALA A 239 5.11 8.33 7.62
N PHE A 240 3.94 8.72 8.11
CA PHE A 240 2.67 8.10 7.80
C PHE A 240 1.76 9.11 7.12
N PHE A 241 1.68 9.02 5.81
CA PHE A 241 1.03 10.00 4.97
C PHE A 241 -0.26 9.46 4.37
N THR A 242 -1.39 10.11 4.62
CA THR A 242 -2.72 9.64 4.23
C THR A 242 -3.07 10.05 2.79
N PRO A 243 -3.98 9.34 2.11
CA PRO A 243 -4.43 9.68 0.76
C PRO A 243 -5.00 11.09 0.60
N ASP A 244 -5.56 11.68 1.67
CA ASP A 244 -6.05 13.05 1.70
C ASP A 244 -4.96 14.10 1.97
N LYS A 245 -3.70 13.71 1.74
CA LYS A 245 -2.49 14.53 1.81
C LYS A 245 -2.16 15.04 3.22
N ARG A 246 -2.35 14.23 4.26
CA ARG A 246 -1.97 14.60 5.64
C ARG A 246 -0.83 13.76 6.16
N LEU A 247 0.11 14.38 6.86
CA LEU A 247 1.12 13.69 7.63
C LEU A 247 0.53 13.44 9.01
N ALA A 248 -0.12 12.29 9.13
CA ALA A 248 -0.90 11.94 10.31
C ALA A 248 -0.02 11.52 11.49
N LYS A 249 1.16 10.95 11.20
CA LYS A 249 2.14 10.53 12.21
C LYS A 249 3.56 10.59 11.66
N LEU A 250 4.51 10.95 12.52
CA LEU A 250 5.94 10.82 12.28
C LEU A 250 6.59 10.12 13.47
N ILE A 251 7.52 9.21 13.21
CA ILE A 251 8.35 8.56 14.24
C ILE A 251 9.81 8.87 13.93
N ILE A 252 10.54 9.38 14.92
CA ILE A 252 11.99 9.61 14.85
C ILE A 252 12.66 8.74 15.92
N PRO A 253 13.09 7.51 15.57
CA PRO A 253 13.56 6.53 16.56
C PRO A 253 14.76 7.00 17.37
N SER A 254 15.71 7.70 16.74
CA SER A 254 16.93 8.21 17.40
C SER A 254 16.66 9.20 18.53
N GLN A 255 15.47 9.81 18.55
CA GLN A 255 15.06 10.78 19.56
C GLN A 255 13.95 10.23 20.47
N GLU A 256 13.56 8.96 20.31
CA GLU A 256 12.37 8.37 20.94
C GLU A 256 11.11 9.23 20.77
N LEU A 257 11.02 9.95 19.63
CA LEU A 257 10.02 10.97 19.38
C LEU A 257 8.92 10.43 18.46
N LYS A 258 7.67 10.61 18.89
CA LYS A 258 6.46 10.34 18.12
C LYS A 258 5.70 11.66 17.98
N ILE A 259 5.29 12.00 16.77
CA ILE A 259 4.55 13.22 16.49
C ILE A 259 3.25 12.82 15.82
N TYR A 260 2.14 13.35 16.32
CA TYR A 260 0.80 13.03 15.84
C TYR A 260 0.08 14.28 15.40
N GLN A 261 -0.73 14.17 14.35
CA GLN A 261 -1.66 15.24 13.98
C GLN A 261 -2.96 15.06 14.77
N ASP A 262 -3.23 15.97 15.69
CA ASP A 262 -4.31 15.85 16.67
C ASP A 262 -5.60 16.52 16.20
N ALA A 263 -5.51 17.62 15.46
CA ALA A 263 -6.67 18.36 15.00
C ALA A 263 -6.48 19.01 13.64
N VAL A 264 -7.57 19.04 12.87
CA VAL A 264 -7.75 19.79 11.62
C VAL A 264 -9.08 20.51 11.72
N ALA A 265 -9.13 21.82 11.48
CA ALA A 265 -10.30 22.66 11.76
C ALA A 265 -11.57 22.32 10.94
N ASN A 266 -11.48 21.48 9.90
CA ASN A 266 -12.67 21.04 9.16
C ASN A 266 -12.57 19.60 8.61
N PRO A 267 -12.68 18.56 9.47
CA PRO A 267 -12.55 17.17 9.06
C PRO A 267 -13.61 16.75 8.03
N LEU A 268 -14.82 17.32 8.13
CA LEU A 268 -15.96 16.96 7.30
C LEU A 268 -15.83 17.54 5.87
N LYS A 269 -15.47 18.82 5.75
CA LYS A 269 -15.23 19.48 4.47
C LYS A 269 -14.01 18.89 3.76
N ARG A 270 -12.99 18.44 4.52
CA ARG A 270 -11.86 17.68 3.97
C ARG A 270 -12.24 16.26 3.56
N LYS A 271 -13.03 15.51 4.33
CA LYS A 271 -13.56 14.21 3.89
C LYS A 271 -14.36 14.34 2.60
N LEU A 272 -15.18 15.38 2.48
CA LEU A 272 -15.93 15.68 1.25
C LEU A 272 -15.01 16.11 0.09
N ALA A 273 -13.95 16.88 0.35
CA ALA A 273 -12.95 17.25 -0.65
C ALA A 273 -12.06 16.06 -1.06
N ALA A 274 -11.72 15.16 -0.13
CA ALA A 274 -10.98 13.93 -0.35
C ALA A 274 -11.82 12.89 -1.10
N GLN A 275 -13.13 12.81 -0.81
CA GLN A 275 -14.07 12.02 -1.59
C GLN A 275 -14.20 12.57 -3.02
N LYS A 276 -14.33 13.89 -3.18
CA LYS A 276 -14.33 14.53 -4.51
C LYS A 276 -12.99 14.37 -5.24
N ALA A 277 -11.87 14.46 -4.54
CA ALA A 277 -10.53 14.25 -5.09
C ALA A 277 -10.27 12.79 -5.42
N ALA A 278 -10.81 11.84 -4.66
CA ALA A 278 -10.78 10.41 -4.96
C ALA A 278 -11.73 10.06 -6.13
N GLU A 279 -12.87 10.74 -6.24
CA GLU A 279 -13.73 10.66 -7.42
C GLU A 279 -13.08 11.29 -8.66
N GLN A 280 -12.27 12.33 -8.48
CA GLN A 280 -11.45 12.94 -9.54
C GLN A 280 -10.17 12.13 -9.81
N SER A 281 -9.61 11.38 -8.87
CA SER A 281 -8.47 10.47 -9.09
C SER A 281 -8.89 9.15 -9.73
N LYS A 282 -10.20 8.87 -9.80
CA LYS A 282 -10.76 7.94 -10.81
C LYS A 282 -10.52 8.44 -12.25
N ALA A 283 -10.04 9.68 -12.46
CA ALA A 283 -9.55 10.13 -13.75
C ALA A 283 -8.20 9.47 -14.06
N LYS A 284 -8.25 8.60 -15.08
CA LYS A 284 -7.17 7.98 -15.87
C LYS A 284 -5.79 7.94 -15.19
N PRO A 285 -5.26 6.74 -14.85
CA PRO A 285 -3.92 6.62 -14.30
C PRO A 285 -2.93 7.36 -15.21
N THR A 286 -2.11 8.22 -14.63
CA THR A 286 -1.04 8.93 -15.35
C THR A 286 -0.24 7.90 -16.16
N GLN A 287 -0.16 8.12 -17.48
CA GLN A 287 0.34 7.14 -18.45
C GLN A 287 1.74 6.59 -18.12
N LEU A 288 2.52 7.28 -17.29
CA LEU A 288 3.85 6.88 -16.83
C LEU A 288 3.83 5.84 -15.68
N GLY A 289 2.94 6.01 -14.69
CA GLY A 289 2.78 5.06 -13.57
C GLY A 289 2.13 3.75 -14.01
N ALA A 290 1.16 3.84 -14.93
CA ALA A 290 0.55 2.68 -15.56
C ALA A 290 1.58 1.82 -16.30
N LYS A 291 2.51 2.42 -17.06
CA LYS A 291 3.54 1.69 -17.83
C LYS A 291 4.53 0.93 -16.95
N LYS A 292 5.04 1.55 -15.86
CA LYS A 292 5.96 0.88 -14.92
C LYS A 292 5.26 -0.22 -14.10
N SER A 293 4.00 0.00 -13.71
CA SER A 293 3.18 -1.02 -13.04
C SER A 293 2.85 -2.19 -13.98
N LEU A 294 2.53 -1.92 -15.25
CA LEU A 294 2.25 -2.92 -16.29
C LEU A 294 3.47 -3.81 -16.58
N SER A 295 4.68 -3.26 -16.70
CA SER A 295 5.88 -4.07 -16.97
C SER A 295 6.21 -5.00 -15.80
N LYS A 296 6.05 -4.52 -14.55
CA LYS A 296 6.25 -5.31 -13.34
C LYS A 296 5.18 -6.41 -13.22
N LEU A 297 3.91 -6.05 -13.38
CA LEU A 297 2.80 -6.99 -13.41
C LEU A 297 2.97 -8.03 -14.50
N PHE A 298 3.50 -7.67 -15.68
CA PHE A 298 3.72 -8.59 -16.79
C PHE A 298 4.72 -9.70 -16.45
N VAL A 299 5.87 -9.36 -15.84
CA VAL A 299 6.88 -10.35 -15.42
C VAL A 299 6.31 -11.30 -14.37
N VAL A 300 5.60 -10.76 -13.39
CA VAL A 300 4.98 -11.51 -12.29
C VAL A 300 3.87 -12.44 -12.82
N PHE A 301 2.97 -11.92 -13.65
CA PHE A 301 1.93 -12.71 -14.31
C PHE A 301 2.53 -13.82 -15.17
N PHE A 302 3.59 -13.54 -15.94
CA PHE A 302 4.26 -14.54 -16.77
C PHE A 302 4.81 -15.69 -15.92
N LEU A 303 5.55 -15.38 -14.85
CA LEU A 303 6.14 -16.38 -13.97
C LEU A 303 5.07 -17.23 -13.27
N TYR A 304 4.07 -16.62 -12.65
CA TYR A 304 2.98 -17.35 -11.99
C TYR A 304 2.15 -18.15 -12.99
N THR A 305 1.96 -17.64 -14.20
CA THR A 305 1.29 -18.38 -15.27
C THR A 305 2.08 -19.63 -15.65
N ALA A 306 3.40 -19.53 -15.83
CA ALA A 306 4.25 -20.68 -16.14
C ALA A 306 4.15 -21.76 -15.06
N ILE A 307 4.20 -21.35 -13.78
CA ILE A 307 4.07 -22.25 -12.64
C ILE A 307 2.68 -22.89 -12.60
N GLY A 308 1.61 -22.13 -12.75
CA GLY A 308 0.24 -22.68 -12.74
C GLY A 308 -0.03 -23.63 -13.91
N ILE A 309 0.56 -23.37 -15.09
CA ILE A 309 0.53 -24.31 -16.23
C ILE A 309 1.23 -25.61 -15.85
N LEU A 310 2.45 -25.55 -15.31
CA LEU A 310 3.22 -26.72 -14.88
C LEU A 310 2.45 -27.56 -13.85
N VAL A 311 1.87 -26.91 -12.85
CA VAL A 311 1.05 -27.58 -11.81
C VAL A 311 -0.17 -28.26 -12.41
N THR A 312 -0.90 -27.57 -13.28
CA THR A 312 -2.12 -28.11 -13.91
C THR A 312 -1.82 -29.27 -14.87
N LEU A 313 -0.62 -29.31 -15.48
CA LEU A 313 -0.18 -30.42 -16.33
C LEU A 313 -0.04 -31.74 -15.57
N PHE A 314 0.27 -31.72 -14.27
CA PHE A 314 0.30 -32.93 -13.43
C PHE A 314 -1.08 -33.57 -13.27
N LEU A 315 -2.16 -32.80 -13.38
CA LEU A 315 -3.53 -33.31 -13.33
C LEU A 315 -3.97 -33.89 -14.68
N LYS A 316 -3.68 -33.21 -15.78
CA LYS A 316 -4.01 -33.71 -17.13
C LYS A 316 -3.16 -33.08 -18.23
N LYS A 317 -2.23 -33.83 -18.83
CA LYS A 317 -1.34 -33.34 -19.89
C LYS A 317 -2.04 -32.65 -21.08
N SER A 318 -3.27 -33.01 -21.43
CA SER A 318 -3.97 -32.47 -22.61
C SER A 318 -4.99 -31.35 -22.31
N TRP A 319 -4.99 -30.77 -21.10
CA TRP A 319 -5.98 -29.76 -20.71
C TRP A 319 -5.93 -28.49 -21.58
N TYR A 320 -4.73 -28.07 -21.97
CA TYR A 320 -4.50 -26.86 -22.78
C TYR A 320 -5.05 -27.00 -24.21
N LYS A 321 -5.24 -28.23 -24.72
CA LYS A 321 -5.81 -28.46 -26.06
C LYS A 321 -7.33 -28.20 -26.12
N GLN A 322 -7.98 -27.93 -24.99
CA GLN A 322 -9.43 -27.72 -24.94
C GLN A 322 -9.77 -26.23 -24.81
N SER A 323 -10.49 -25.69 -25.78
CA SER A 323 -10.93 -24.28 -25.79
C SER A 323 -11.68 -23.88 -24.52
N MET A 324 -12.49 -24.79 -23.98
CA MET A 324 -13.26 -24.55 -22.77
C MET A 324 -12.37 -24.23 -21.56
N SER A 325 -11.17 -24.83 -21.46
CA SER A 325 -10.23 -24.57 -20.37
C SER A 325 -9.93 -23.08 -20.19
N TYR A 326 -9.82 -22.31 -21.28
CA TYR A 326 -9.56 -20.87 -21.21
C TYR A 326 -10.74 -20.06 -20.70
N VAL A 327 -11.97 -20.47 -21.02
CA VAL A 327 -13.19 -19.84 -20.49
C VAL A 327 -13.28 -20.10 -19.00
N VAL A 328 -13.02 -21.34 -18.57
CA VAL A 328 -13.00 -21.72 -17.15
C VAL A 328 -11.94 -20.93 -16.37
N PHE A 329 -10.76 -20.76 -16.96
CA PHE A 329 -9.69 -19.95 -16.38
C PHE A 329 -10.11 -18.49 -16.19
N ALA A 330 -10.72 -17.89 -17.21
CA ALA A 330 -11.22 -16.52 -17.14
C ALA A 330 -12.30 -16.36 -16.06
N ILE A 331 -13.21 -17.33 -15.91
CA ILE A 331 -14.22 -17.33 -14.83
C ILE A 331 -13.53 -17.30 -13.46
N GLY A 332 -12.51 -18.13 -13.25
CA GLY A 332 -11.72 -18.12 -12.02
C GLY A 332 -11.11 -16.76 -11.71
N GLY A 333 -10.50 -16.11 -12.71
CA GLY A 333 -9.96 -14.76 -12.56
C GLY A 333 -11.02 -13.71 -12.25
N CYS A 334 -12.17 -13.76 -12.92
CA CYS A 334 -13.28 -12.82 -12.68
C CYS A 334 -13.89 -12.97 -11.27
N LEU A 335 -13.94 -14.19 -10.72
CA LEU A 335 -14.42 -14.42 -9.35
C LEU A 335 -13.52 -13.75 -8.32
N TYR A 336 -12.22 -13.67 -8.56
CA TYR A 336 -11.32 -12.93 -7.68
C TYR A 336 -11.61 -11.42 -7.67
N LEU A 337 -12.09 -10.84 -8.79
CA LEU A 337 -12.40 -9.41 -8.87
C LEU A 337 -13.56 -8.98 -7.97
N VAL A 338 -14.30 -9.93 -7.41
CA VAL A 338 -15.34 -9.68 -6.40
C VAL A 338 -14.72 -9.39 -5.02
N ILE A 339 -13.51 -9.90 -4.75
CA ILE A 339 -12.81 -9.79 -3.46
C ILE A 339 -12.59 -8.34 -3.01
N PRO A 340 -12.07 -7.41 -3.84
CA PRO A 340 -11.86 -6.03 -3.42
C PRO A 340 -13.15 -5.28 -3.04
N ILE A 341 -14.30 -5.69 -3.57
CA ILE A 341 -15.59 -5.02 -3.35
C ILE A 341 -16.36 -5.66 -2.18
N THR A 342 -15.98 -6.87 -1.76
CA THR A 342 -16.74 -7.65 -0.76
C THR A 342 -15.90 -8.07 0.44
N GLN A 343 -14.90 -8.94 0.21
CA GLN A 343 -14.05 -9.47 1.26
C GLN A 343 -13.23 -8.37 1.96
N ILE A 344 -12.58 -7.48 1.19
CA ILE A 344 -11.70 -6.46 1.76
C ILE A 344 -12.49 -5.51 2.69
N PRO A 345 -13.62 -4.90 2.26
CA PRO A 345 -14.43 -4.05 3.13
C PRO A 345 -14.94 -4.77 4.39
N LEU A 346 -15.33 -6.05 4.27
CA LEU A 346 -15.77 -6.82 5.43
C LEU A 346 -14.62 -7.12 6.39
N GLN A 347 -13.43 -7.44 5.88
CA GLN A 347 -12.25 -7.65 6.73
C GLN A 347 -11.84 -6.35 7.42
N GLU A 348 -11.92 -5.20 6.74
CA GLU A 348 -11.68 -3.89 7.34
C GLU A 348 -12.69 -3.59 8.44
N TYR A 349 -13.99 -3.81 8.20
CA TYR A 349 -15.02 -3.68 9.23
C TYR A 349 -14.73 -4.57 10.44
N LEU A 350 -14.44 -5.86 10.24
CA LEU A 350 -14.13 -6.79 11.33
C LEU A 350 -12.85 -6.40 12.07
N PHE A 351 -11.87 -5.85 11.35
CA PHE A 351 -10.65 -5.35 11.97
C PHE A 351 -10.95 -4.15 12.86
N THR A 352 -11.64 -3.14 12.36
CA THR A 352 -11.94 -1.91 13.08
C THR A 352 -12.90 -2.12 14.26
N GLU A 353 -13.95 -2.92 14.10
CA GLU A 353 -14.98 -3.09 15.13
C GLU A 353 -14.66 -4.17 16.17
N TYR A 354 -13.85 -5.18 15.83
CA TYR A 354 -13.58 -6.31 16.72
C TYR A 354 -12.11 -6.48 17.06
N PHE A 355 -11.23 -6.56 16.06
CA PHE A 355 -9.81 -6.79 16.31
C PHE A 355 -9.20 -5.65 17.13
N VAL A 356 -9.48 -4.42 16.71
CA VAL A 356 -8.91 -3.22 17.32
C VAL A 356 -9.31 -3.09 18.80
N PRO A 357 -10.60 -3.06 19.19
CA PRO A 357 -10.95 -2.81 20.57
C PRO A 357 -10.38 -3.84 21.54
N HIS A 358 -10.35 -5.12 21.13
CA HIS A 358 -9.89 -6.17 22.02
C HIS A 358 -8.36 -6.23 22.12
N VAL A 359 -7.64 -6.12 21.00
CA VAL A 359 -6.17 -6.23 21.03
C VAL A 359 -5.54 -4.97 21.60
N LEU A 360 -6.09 -3.81 21.25
CA LEU A 360 -5.42 -2.53 21.46
C LEU A 360 -5.95 -1.73 22.64
N ASP A 361 -7.20 -1.96 23.06
CA ASP A 361 -7.81 -1.22 24.17
C ASP A 361 -7.98 -2.14 25.40
N ALA A 362 -8.36 -3.41 25.19
CA ALA A 362 -8.39 -4.43 26.24
C ALA A 362 -7.04 -5.17 26.43
N GLY A 363 -6.05 -4.94 25.57
CA GLY A 363 -4.71 -5.53 25.66
C GLY A 363 -4.65 -7.03 25.37
N GLU A 364 -5.65 -7.57 24.67
CA GLU A 364 -5.71 -8.98 24.32
C GLU A 364 -4.73 -9.35 23.19
N SER A 365 -4.51 -10.65 22.98
CA SER A 365 -3.53 -11.10 22.01
C SER A 365 -3.97 -10.85 20.57
N ALA A 366 -3.10 -10.23 19.76
CA ALA A 366 -3.27 -10.09 18.31
C ALA A 366 -3.40 -11.44 17.59
N LEU A 367 -2.84 -12.51 18.17
CA LEU A 367 -3.03 -13.87 17.66
C LEU A 367 -4.49 -14.31 17.82
N LEU A 368 -5.11 -14.03 18.97
CA LEU A 368 -6.49 -14.44 19.21
C LEU A 368 -7.45 -13.78 18.20
N TRP A 369 -7.36 -12.47 18.03
CA TRP A 369 -8.31 -11.73 17.21
C TRP A 369 -7.96 -11.72 15.72
N GLY A 370 -6.69 -11.94 15.36
CA GLY A 370 -6.25 -12.04 13.97
C GLY A 370 -6.87 -13.20 13.21
N ILE A 371 -7.47 -14.16 13.93
CA ILE A 371 -8.19 -15.29 13.34
C ILE A 371 -9.46 -14.85 12.61
N LEU A 372 -10.14 -13.79 13.06
CA LEU A 372 -11.42 -13.33 12.53
C LEU A 372 -11.30 -12.86 11.06
N PRO A 373 -10.40 -11.91 10.72
CA PRO A 373 -10.21 -11.54 9.32
C PRO A 373 -9.69 -12.70 8.48
N ALA A 374 -8.85 -13.60 9.04
CA ALA A 374 -8.34 -14.76 8.31
C ALA A 374 -9.44 -15.77 7.93
N ILE A 375 -10.35 -16.08 8.87
CA ILE A 375 -11.52 -16.94 8.63
C ILE A 375 -12.44 -16.33 7.58
N THR A 376 -12.69 -15.02 7.65
CA THR A 376 -13.53 -14.31 6.68
C THR A 376 -12.97 -14.42 5.26
N ALA A 377 -11.66 -14.26 5.07
CA ALA A 377 -11.01 -14.50 3.78
C ALA A 377 -11.17 -15.96 3.33
N GLY A 378 -10.90 -16.93 4.21
CA GLY A 378 -11.05 -18.35 3.87
C GLY A 378 -12.47 -18.67 3.40
N ILE A 379 -13.49 -18.21 4.12
CA ILE A 379 -14.90 -18.44 3.79
C ILE A 379 -15.23 -17.84 2.42
N ILE A 380 -15.00 -16.54 2.23
CA ILE A 380 -15.44 -15.83 1.01
C ILE A 380 -14.75 -16.41 -0.23
N GLN A 381 -13.44 -16.64 -0.17
CA GLN A 381 -12.69 -17.13 -1.32
C GLN A 381 -13.08 -18.56 -1.72
N GLU A 382 -13.26 -19.47 -0.75
CA GLU A 382 -13.67 -20.85 -1.08
C GLU A 382 -15.12 -20.91 -1.55
N VAL A 383 -16.02 -20.09 -0.99
CA VAL A 383 -17.41 -20.00 -1.45
C VAL A 383 -17.49 -19.49 -2.88
N LEU A 384 -16.74 -18.45 -3.24
CA LEU A 384 -16.68 -17.94 -4.62
C LEU A 384 -16.15 -18.99 -5.60
N LYS A 385 -15.07 -19.71 -5.24
CA LYS A 385 -14.56 -20.82 -6.05
C LYS A 385 -15.60 -21.94 -6.21
N CYS A 386 -16.27 -22.31 -5.12
CA CYS A 386 -17.35 -23.30 -5.17
C CYS A 386 -18.49 -22.85 -6.09
N LEU A 387 -18.94 -21.60 -5.99
CA LEU A 387 -19.97 -21.03 -6.88
C LEU A 387 -19.54 -21.15 -8.35
N GLY A 388 -18.30 -20.79 -8.68
CA GLY A 388 -17.75 -20.98 -10.02
C GLY A 388 -17.80 -22.42 -10.52
N ILE A 389 -17.45 -23.37 -9.64
CA ILE A 389 -17.46 -24.82 -9.96
C ILE A 389 -18.89 -25.34 -10.12
N VAL A 390 -19.84 -24.91 -9.29
CA VAL A 390 -21.27 -25.28 -9.40
C VAL A 390 -21.88 -24.71 -10.67
N LEU A 391 -21.59 -23.46 -11.02
CA LEU A 391 -22.01 -22.87 -12.30
C LEU A 391 -21.47 -23.68 -13.48
N LEU A 392 -20.22 -24.12 -13.41
CA LEU A 392 -19.59 -24.96 -14.42
C LEU A 392 -20.24 -26.36 -14.54
N PHE A 393 -20.73 -26.89 -13.42
CA PHE A 393 -21.44 -28.16 -13.37
C PHE A 393 -22.84 -28.05 -13.99
N ASN A 394 -23.57 -27.00 -13.66
CA ASN A 394 -24.98 -26.85 -14.06
C ASN A 394 -25.15 -26.25 -15.46
N PHE A 395 -24.27 -25.34 -15.91
CA PHE A 395 -24.50 -24.56 -17.13
C PHE A 395 -23.56 -24.88 -18.29
N LEU A 396 -22.40 -25.51 -18.05
CA LEU A 396 -21.33 -25.61 -19.06
C LEU A 396 -21.13 -27.01 -19.68
N ALA A 397 -22.17 -27.86 -19.69
CA ALA A 397 -22.20 -29.19 -20.35
C ALA A 397 -20.87 -29.97 -20.20
N THR A 398 -20.38 -30.06 -18.97
CA THR A 398 -19.03 -30.55 -18.71
C THR A 398 -19.00 -32.08 -18.74
N LYS A 399 -18.14 -32.67 -19.58
CA LYS A 399 -17.91 -34.12 -19.58
C LYS A 399 -17.42 -34.56 -18.20
N LYS A 400 -18.01 -35.63 -17.64
CA LYS A 400 -17.69 -36.14 -16.29
C LYS A 400 -16.20 -36.37 -16.02
N LYS A 401 -15.41 -36.71 -17.05
CA LYS A 401 -13.96 -36.93 -16.99
C LYS A 401 -13.12 -35.64 -16.91
N MET A 402 -13.72 -34.46 -17.05
CA MET A 402 -13.04 -33.16 -17.04
C MET A 402 -13.33 -32.32 -15.80
N TYR A 403 -14.25 -32.74 -14.92
CA TYR A 403 -14.69 -31.92 -13.78
C TYR A 403 -13.55 -31.48 -12.87
N ILE A 404 -12.74 -32.44 -12.41
CA ILE A 404 -11.63 -32.17 -11.48
C ILE A 404 -10.62 -31.19 -12.10
N VAL A 405 -10.26 -31.42 -13.36
CA VAL A 405 -9.31 -30.58 -14.10
C VAL A 405 -9.87 -29.17 -14.31
N ARG A 406 -11.16 -29.04 -14.63
CA ARG A 406 -11.80 -27.72 -14.79
C ARG A 406 -11.90 -26.99 -13.44
N GLY A 407 -12.16 -27.70 -12.35
CA GLY A 407 -12.08 -27.15 -10.99
C GLY A 407 -10.68 -26.58 -10.70
N ALA A 408 -9.62 -27.34 -11.00
CA ALA A 408 -8.25 -26.86 -10.88
C ALA A 408 -7.98 -25.61 -11.73
N ILE A 409 -8.55 -25.53 -12.94
CA ILE A 409 -8.38 -24.36 -13.82
C ILE A 409 -9.12 -23.12 -13.29
N ILE A 410 -10.30 -23.27 -12.65
CA ILE A 410 -10.93 -22.16 -11.91
C ILE A 410 -9.99 -21.70 -10.79
N GLY A 411 -9.47 -22.64 -10.01
CA GLY A 411 -8.48 -22.38 -8.97
C GLY A 411 -7.24 -21.65 -9.51
N PHE A 412 -6.75 -22.05 -10.68
CA PHE A 412 -5.62 -21.42 -11.34
C PHE A 412 -5.92 -19.95 -11.69
N GLY A 413 -7.05 -19.68 -12.36
CA GLY A 413 -7.45 -18.32 -12.70
C GLY A 413 -7.57 -17.43 -11.46
N PHE A 414 -8.23 -17.94 -10.41
CA PHE A 414 -8.42 -17.24 -9.14
C PHE A 414 -7.08 -16.93 -8.47
N GLY A 415 -6.25 -17.95 -8.26
CA GLY A 415 -4.96 -17.82 -7.58
C GLY A 415 -3.96 -16.98 -8.35
N LEU A 416 -4.03 -16.96 -9.69
CA LEU A 416 -3.14 -16.12 -10.50
C LEU A 416 -3.43 -14.64 -10.31
N VAL A 417 -4.71 -14.25 -10.39
CA VAL A 417 -5.10 -12.84 -10.20
C VAL A 417 -4.80 -12.42 -8.76
N GLU A 418 -5.03 -13.30 -7.79
CA GLU A 418 -4.65 -13.03 -6.40
C GLU A 418 -3.14 -12.85 -6.21
N ALA A 419 -2.34 -13.79 -6.69
CA ALA A 419 -0.89 -13.74 -6.58
C ALA A 419 -0.35 -12.45 -7.21
N ALA A 420 -0.89 -12.05 -8.37
CA ALA A 420 -0.50 -10.82 -9.05
C ALA A 420 -0.97 -9.55 -8.32
N TYR A 421 -2.20 -9.53 -7.79
CA TYR A 421 -2.73 -8.44 -7.00
C TYR A 421 -1.92 -8.19 -5.72
N LEU A 422 -1.43 -9.27 -5.08
CA LEU A 422 -0.59 -9.14 -3.90
C LEU A 422 0.85 -8.72 -4.26
N ALA A 423 1.41 -9.22 -5.36
CA ALA A 423 2.77 -8.92 -5.79
C ALA A 423 2.96 -7.51 -6.37
N SER A 424 1.91 -6.89 -6.90
CA SER A 424 1.97 -5.51 -7.38
C SER A 424 2.24 -4.50 -6.26
N GLY A 425 1.75 -4.77 -5.05
CA GLY A 425 2.02 -3.98 -3.84
C GLY A 425 3.42 -4.18 -3.25
N THR A 426 4.18 -5.18 -3.70
CA THR A 426 5.52 -5.48 -3.17
C THR A 426 6.61 -4.74 -3.96
N PRO A 427 7.55 -4.01 -3.34
CA PRO A 427 8.67 -3.38 -4.04
C PRO A 427 9.42 -4.34 -4.98
N THR A 428 9.93 -3.85 -6.11
CA THR A 428 10.58 -4.71 -7.13
C THR A 428 11.79 -5.48 -6.57
N SER A 429 12.50 -4.89 -5.60
CA SER A 429 13.60 -5.51 -4.87
C SER A 429 13.17 -6.69 -4.00
N LEU A 430 11.92 -6.70 -3.52
CA LEU A 430 11.35 -7.73 -2.65
C LEU A 430 10.47 -8.74 -3.41
N LEU A 431 10.31 -8.56 -4.73
CA LEU A 431 9.56 -9.49 -5.59
C LEU A 431 10.22 -10.87 -5.64
N PHE A 432 11.56 -10.94 -5.65
CA PHE A 432 12.33 -12.17 -5.86
C PHE A 432 12.92 -12.70 -4.54
N GLY A 433 12.04 -13.00 -3.58
CA GLY A 433 12.39 -13.51 -2.25
C GLY A 433 11.27 -14.35 -1.64
N VAL A 434 11.07 -14.24 -0.32
CA VAL A 434 10.02 -14.98 0.42
C VAL A 434 8.62 -14.70 -0.14
N ASN A 435 8.34 -13.46 -0.54
CA ASN A 435 7.07 -13.09 -1.18
C ASN A 435 6.80 -13.90 -2.45
N LEU A 436 7.82 -14.18 -3.26
CA LEU A 436 7.63 -15.00 -4.46
C LEU A 436 7.18 -16.41 -4.09
N VAL A 437 7.86 -17.00 -3.13
CA VAL A 437 7.66 -18.36 -2.65
C VAL A 437 6.26 -18.49 -2.04
N GLU A 438 5.85 -17.55 -1.20
CA GLU A 438 4.51 -17.47 -0.61
C GLU A 438 3.43 -17.46 -1.70
N ARG A 439 3.58 -16.61 -2.72
CA ARG A 439 2.59 -16.44 -3.80
C ARG A 439 2.52 -17.67 -4.71
N ILE A 440 3.65 -18.35 -4.93
CA ILE A 440 3.70 -19.63 -5.66
C ILE A 440 2.90 -20.71 -4.92
N PHE A 441 3.11 -20.85 -3.61
CA PHE A 441 2.40 -21.85 -2.83
C PHE A 441 0.92 -21.53 -2.67
N LEU A 442 0.58 -20.24 -2.53
CA LEU A 442 -0.80 -19.79 -2.59
C LEU A 442 -1.47 -20.20 -3.91
N LEU A 443 -0.82 -19.93 -5.05
CA LEU A 443 -1.31 -20.35 -6.37
C LEU A 443 -1.53 -21.87 -6.44
N ILE A 444 -0.58 -22.67 -5.96
CA ILE A 444 -0.69 -24.14 -5.91
C ILE A 444 -1.88 -24.56 -5.05
N PHE A 445 -2.06 -23.94 -3.89
CA PHE A 445 -3.21 -24.16 -3.01
C PHE A 445 -4.53 -23.90 -3.74
N HIS A 446 -4.68 -22.76 -4.43
CA HIS A 446 -5.93 -22.47 -5.15
C HIS A 446 -6.24 -23.50 -6.24
N ILE A 447 -5.22 -23.97 -6.98
CA ILE A 447 -5.37 -25.02 -7.99
C ILE A 447 -5.82 -26.33 -7.32
N ALA A 448 -5.18 -26.74 -6.24
CA ALA A 448 -5.53 -27.95 -5.50
C ALA A 448 -6.95 -27.87 -4.90
N ALA A 449 -7.29 -26.76 -4.24
CA ALA A 449 -8.61 -26.50 -3.68
C ALA A 449 -9.71 -26.57 -4.73
N GLY A 450 -9.52 -25.93 -5.89
CA GLY A 450 -10.50 -25.96 -6.97
C GLY A 450 -10.75 -27.38 -7.49
N ALA A 451 -9.70 -28.19 -7.63
CA ALA A 451 -9.84 -29.59 -8.01
C ALA A 451 -10.50 -30.45 -6.91
N PHE A 452 -10.19 -30.19 -5.64
CA PHE A 452 -10.74 -30.89 -4.49
C PHE A 452 -12.25 -30.64 -4.32
N ILE A 453 -12.69 -29.38 -4.47
CA ILE A 453 -14.11 -29.00 -4.47
C ILE A 453 -14.85 -29.65 -5.65
N ALA A 454 -14.26 -29.63 -6.85
CA ALA A 454 -14.86 -30.26 -8.02
C ALA A 454 -14.94 -31.80 -7.91
N TYR A 455 -13.95 -32.43 -7.26
CA TYR A 455 -13.99 -33.85 -6.94
C TYR A 455 -15.17 -34.17 -6.02
N ALA A 456 -15.38 -33.39 -4.97
CA ALA A 456 -16.48 -33.60 -4.02
C ALA A 456 -17.85 -33.41 -4.68
N LEU A 457 -17.99 -32.36 -5.50
CA LEU A 457 -19.24 -32.08 -6.21
C LEU A 457 -19.64 -33.21 -7.18
N LYS A 458 -18.66 -33.87 -7.82
CA LYS A 458 -18.91 -35.03 -8.70
C LYS A 458 -19.67 -36.16 -8.00
N ASP A 459 -19.46 -36.33 -6.69
CA ASP A 459 -20.10 -37.37 -5.89
C ASP A 459 -21.34 -36.86 -5.12
N GLY A 460 -21.76 -35.61 -5.35
CA GLY A 460 -23.01 -35.02 -4.84
C GLY A 460 -22.83 -33.96 -3.74
N LEU A 461 -23.86 -33.10 -3.57
CA LEU A 461 -23.85 -31.96 -2.65
C LEU A 461 -23.60 -32.35 -1.18
N LYS A 462 -24.06 -33.52 -0.73
CA LYS A 462 -23.83 -33.98 0.66
C LYS A 462 -22.34 -34.21 0.96
N LYS A 463 -21.56 -34.63 -0.03
CA LYS A 463 -20.11 -34.83 0.10
C LYS A 463 -19.32 -33.55 -0.11
N LEU A 464 -19.93 -32.48 -0.64
CA LEU A 464 -19.28 -31.20 -0.87
C LEU A 464 -18.93 -30.45 0.42
N VAL A 465 -19.85 -30.45 1.39
CA VAL A 465 -19.73 -29.68 2.65
C VAL A 465 -18.41 -29.95 3.39
N PRO A 466 -18.03 -31.21 3.73
CA PRO A 466 -16.79 -31.45 4.47
C PRO A 466 -15.54 -31.04 3.67
N TYR A 467 -15.57 -31.12 2.34
CA TYR A 467 -14.44 -30.74 1.49
C TYR A 467 -14.29 -29.22 1.44
N ILE A 468 -15.39 -28.47 1.33
CA ILE A 468 -15.37 -27.00 1.38
C ILE A 468 -14.91 -26.52 2.76
N LEU A 469 -15.42 -27.10 3.84
CA LEU A 469 -14.99 -26.74 5.20
C LEU A 469 -13.49 -26.98 5.38
N LEU A 470 -12.96 -28.10 4.87
CA LEU A 470 -11.52 -28.36 4.90
C LEU A 470 -10.73 -27.31 4.11
N THR A 471 -11.17 -26.95 2.90
CA THR A 471 -10.50 -25.92 2.11
C THR A 471 -10.58 -24.54 2.76
N ILE A 472 -11.70 -24.22 3.43
CA ILE A 472 -11.86 -22.98 4.19
C ILE A 472 -10.85 -22.96 5.34
N CYS A 473 -10.79 -24.02 6.15
CA CYS A 473 -9.85 -24.11 7.26
C CYS A 473 -8.40 -23.94 6.80
N ILE A 474 -8.01 -24.62 5.72
CA ILE A 474 -6.65 -24.51 5.17
C ILE A 474 -6.39 -23.09 4.66
N ASN A 475 -7.31 -22.49 3.89
CA ASN A 475 -7.12 -21.12 3.39
C ASN A 475 -7.01 -20.12 4.56
N SER A 476 -7.87 -20.24 5.57
CA SER A 476 -7.81 -19.41 6.78
C SER A 476 -6.45 -19.53 7.47
N ILE A 477 -5.89 -20.75 7.59
CA ILE A 477 -4.53 -20.96 8.11
C ILE A 477 -3.50 -20.22 7.26
N PHE A 478 -3.57 -20.29 5.92
CA PHE A 478 -2.66 -19.56 5.02
C PHE A 478 -2.71 -18.05 5.25
N ARG A 479 -3.90 -17.49 5.49
CA ARG A 479 -4.08 -16.06 5.77
C ARG A 479 -3.65 -15.65 7.17
N TYR A 480 -3.69 -16.60 8.09
CA TYR A 480 -3.35 -16.36 9.48
C TYR A 480 -1.85 -16.50 9.75
N LEU A 481 -1.14 -17.39 9.03
CA LEU A 481 0.29 -17.63 9.17
C LEU A 481 1.19 -16.36 9.09
N PRO A 482 0.94 -15.38 8.19
CA PRO A 482 1.70 -14.12 8.18
C PRO A 482 1.65 -13.34 9.51
N ILE A 483 0.58 -13.47 10.30
CA ILE A 483 0.46 -12.79 11.60
C ILE A 483 1.52 -13.31 12.58
N PHE A 484 1.85 -14.60 12.54
CA PHE A 484 2.93 -15.16 13.35
C PHE A 484 4.32 -14.65 12.95
N ALA A 485 4.54 -14.42 11.65
CA ALA A 485 5.79 -13.83 11.17
C ALA A 485 5.91 -12.36 11.60
N GLN A 486 4.80 -11.60 11.52
CA GLN A 486 4.73 -10.20 11.99
C GLN A 486 4.97 -10.07 13.50
N ASN A 487 4.49 -11.04 14.29
CA ASN A 487 4.74 -11.11 15.74
C ASN A 487 6.08 -11.77 16.09
N LYS A 488 6.98 -11.98 15.12
CA LYS A 488 8.32 -12.60 15.29
C LYS A 488 8.28 -13.99 15.95
N THR A 489 7.13 -14.67 15.91
CA THR A 489 6.95 -16.04 16.44
C THR A 489 7.44 -17.09 15.45
N LEU A 490 7.35 -16.80 14.14
CA LEU A 490 7.89 -17.63 13.05
C LEU A 490 8.87 -16.80 12.22
N THR A 491 9.96 -17.42 11.77
CA THR A 491 10.83 -16.78 10.77
C THR A 491 10.20 -16.86 9.37
N PRO A 492 10.52 -15.94 8.44
CA PRO A 492 10.01 -15.97 7.08
C PRO A 492 10.34 -17.27 6.31
N GLU A 493 11.47 -17.91 6.60
CA GLU A 493 11.88 -19.18 6.00
C GLU A 493 10.98 -20.33 6.46
N LEU A 494 10.69 -20.39 7.76
CA LEU A 494 9.81 -21.41 8.34
C LEU A 494 8.38 -21.23 7.84
N LEU A 495 7.91 -19.99 7.68
CA LEU A 495 6.64 -19.67 7.02
C LEU A 495 6.60 -20.26 5.59
N GLY A 496 7.65 -20.04 4.79
CA GLY A 496 7.75 -20.60 3.45
C GLY A 496 7.68 -22.13 3.42
N ILE A 497 8.35 -22.81 4.34
CA ILE A 497 8.32 -24.28 4.47
C ILE A 497 6.93 -24.79 4.83
N LEU A 498 6.23 -24.13 5.77
CA LEU A 498 4.88 -24.52 6.16
C LEU A 498 3.88 -24.38 5.01
N LEU A 499 3.94 -23.24 4.30
CA LEU A 499 3.09 -23.01 3.12
C LEU A 499 3.38 -24.04 2.02
N ALA A 500 4.65 -24.39 1.81
CA ALA A 500 5.06 -25.43 0.88
C ALA A 500 4.46 -26.79 1.26
N LEU A 501 4.65 -27.20 2.51
CA LEU A 501 4.21 -28.49 3.02
C LEU A 501 2.70 -28.66 2.84
N ILE A 502 1.90 -27.65 3.22
CA ILE A 502 0.44 -27.74 3.12
C ILE A 502 0.00 -27.76 1.66
N SER A 503 0.53 -26.86 0.82
CA SER A 503 0.15 -26.74 -0.60
C SER A 503 0.50 -28.00 -1.39
N VAL A 504 1.72 -28.53 -1.20
CA VAL A 504 2.20 -29.73 -1.89
C VAL A 504 1.47 -30.97 -1.40
N SER A 505 1.17 -31.08 -0.11
CA SER A 505 0.37 -32.20 0.43
C SER A 505 -1.03 -32.22 -0.17
N MET A 506 -1.68 -31.05 -0.25
CA MET A 506 -3.01 -30.92 -0.83
C MET A 506 -3.01 -31.20 -2.34
N LEU A 507 -2.00 -30.74 -3.07
CA LEU A 507 -1.82 -31.07 -4.49
C LEU A 507 -1.60 -32.57 -4.69
N THR A 508 -0.76 -33.20 -3.86
CA THR A 508 -0.45 -34.64 -3.95
C THR A 508 -1.71 -35.48 -3.71
N LEU A 509 -2.50 -35.15 -2.69
CA LEU A 509 -3.79 -35.77 -2.42
C LEU A 509 -4.73 -35.62 -3.61
N THR A 510 -4.80 -34.42 -4.19
CA THR A 510 -5.64 -34.13 -5.36
C THR A 510 -5.22 -34.96 -6.57
N VAL A 511 -3.92 -35.05 -6.86
CA VAL A 511 -3.38 -35.87 -7.97
C VAL A 511 -3.74 -37.35 -7.77
N PHE A 512 -3.59 -37.87 -6.55
CA PHE A 512 -3.94 -39.25 -6.22
C PHE A 512 -5.43 -39.54 -6.44
N LEU A 513 -6.31 -38.67 -5.93
CA LEU A 513 -7.76 -38.78 -6.12
C LEU A 513 -8.18 -38.69 -7.60
N THR A 514 -7.44 -37.91 -8.40
CA THR A 514 -7.69 -37.77 -9.84
C THR A 514 -7.28 -39.02 -10.63
N LYS A 515 -6.23 -39.73 -10.18
CA LYS A 515 -5.71 -40.96 -10.84
C LYS A 515 -6.51 -42.21 -10.49
N GLN A 516 -7.08 -42.33 -9.28
CA GLN A 516 -7.88 -43.51 -8.91
C GLN A 516 -9.21 -43.66 -9.68
N LYS A 517 -9.72 -42.59 -10.31
CA LYS A 517 -11.05 -42.58 -10.98
C LYS A 517 -10.99 -42.39 -12.51
N ASN A 518 -9.80 -42.28 -13.10
CA ASN A 518 -9.60 -42.33 -14.56
C ASN A 518 -9.06 -43.71 -14.93
#